data_AF-W2Z7K3-F1
#
_entry.id   AF-W2Z7K3-F1
#
_cell.length_a   1.000
_cell.length_b   1.000
_cell.length_c   1.000
_cell.angle_alpha   90.00
_cell.angle_beta   90.00
_cell.angle_gamma   90.00
#
_symmetry.space_group_name_H-M   'P 1'
#
loop_
_entity.id
_entity.type
_entity.pdbx_description
1 polymer ?
#
loop_
_entity_poly.entity_id
_entity_poly.type
_entity_poly.pdbx_seq_one_letter_code
_entity_poly.pdbx_strand_id
1 'polypeptide(L)'
;IHVLVVVPPPSVGSKRSADDEIADVQKRLRLLESDLAAIKPSLAAIKPKTLTKFTPLSVHEDEFRLDSLSIMQQSHDPIVRTPTLYKFWEGFGEFPPYYFVRVEEVMFWEVIKKQLFGKDRIVIVGSPGVGKFCFLMLIAFYLACIKRKKLVVIRRLKELNLKNAVVFFDGQGSYARLTNLSPIDIVAIRDQVTPKSVEGEVDEKEAPIVLVDGFNQAEVNDTKNEYAPFHFLATSCQFDVKHDDRSRLVVLPAWRDADLLQYAKLMNWVIETGLRQIKQQDTPFPKLVKEQYFYSGGSLLEFCKTRSSLEERVVRECRAVENDQAFELVYNYGGGQSKSQVDRLRRHYITDCNREVEYHDSRWWKLSVDSGYVLSQLGRKIDTDKQLEVYKYAKSVGAGFHGVAYEQLLHNAVRGAFVKRKPVVLKMREGSKYEKIEIRVPNVVCSGENEESCYRCLSTLEKDTYWYPDYPFFPFIDAVTTCEAFPSKGGSGDEGQNLSTKSETIVAYIQVTIRSQKTFKEK
;
A
#
# COMPACT_ATOMS: atom_id res chain seq x y z
N ILE A 1 10.06 -39.76 10.10
CA ILE A 1 11.41 -39.59 9.52
C ILE A 1 12.13 -38.59 10.40
N HIS A 2 13.18 -39.08 11.08
CA HIS A 2 13.99 -38.35 12.04
C HIS A 2 14.93 -37.37 11.33
N VAL A 3 15.20 -36.21 11.94
CA VAL A 3 16.40 -35.42 11.62
C VAL A 3 17.33 -35.45 12.83
N LEU A 4 18.52 -35.97 12.54
CA LEU A 4 19.70 -36.11 13.36
C LEU A 4 20.26 -34.72 13.73
N VAL A 5 20.64 -34.51 14.99
CA VAL A 5 21.53 -33.41 15.38
C VAL A 5 22.85 -34.02 15.83
N VAL A 6 23.93 -33.70 15.11
CA VAL A 6 25.30 -34.07 15.48
C VAL A 6 25.79 -33.12 16.56
N VAL A 7 26.11 -33.65 17.73
CA VAL A 7 26.74 -32.93 18.84
C VAL A 7 28.25 -33.20 18.80
N PRO A 8 29.12 -32.17 18.95
CA PRO A 8 30.57 -32.39 19.06
C PRO A 8 30.92 -33.05 20.41
N PRO A 9 32.03 -33.80 20.51
CA PRO A 9 32.30 -34.63 21.68
C PRO A 9 32.62 -33.81 22.95
N PRO A 10 32.31 -34.35 24.13
CA PRO A 10 32.45 -33.63 25.39
C PRO A 10 33.90 -33.58 25.86
N SER A 11 34.43 -32.38 26.10
CA SER A 11 35.56 -32.19 27.00
C SER A 11 35.08 -32.25 28.45
N VAL A 12 35.70 -33.15 29.20
CA VAL A 12 35.40 -33.56 30.57
C VAL A 12 35.50 -32.41 31.58
N GLY A 13 34.49 -32.30 32.47
CA GLY A 13 34.74 -32.13 33.90
C GLY A 13 34.36 -30.79 34.55
N SER A 14 33.11 -30.63 34.95
CA SER A 14 32.77 -30.03 36.26
C SER A 14 31.35 -30.42 36.64
N LYS A 15 31.22 -31.30 37.64
CA LYS A 15 29.94 -31.68 38.25
C LYS A 15 29.45 -30.50 39.10
N ARG A 16 28.53 -29.69 38.59
CA ARG A 16 27.57 -28.95 39.42
C ARG A 16 26.21 -29.62 39.27
N SER A 17 25.51 -29.79 40.38
CA SER A 17 24.21 -30.45 40.39
C SER A 17 23.19 -29.55 39.68
N ALA A 18 22.24 -30.15 38.95
CA ALA A 18 21.18 -29.40 38.26
C ALA A 18 20.35 -28.54 39.23
N ASP A 19 20.36 -28.86 40.52
CA ASP A 19 19.69 -28.10 41.57
C ASP A 19 20.36 -26.74 41.85
N ASP A 20 21.68 -26.64 41.67
CA ASP A 20 22.43 -25.38 41.85
C ASP A 20 22.15 -24.37 40.72
N GLU A 21 21.95 -24.86 39.48
CA GLU A 21 21.58 -24.01 38.34
C GLU A 21 20.14 -23.50 38.46
N ILE A 22 19.21 -24.35 38.92
CA ILE A 22 17.82 -23.95 39.16
C ILE A 22 17.75 -22.91 40.29
N ALA A 23 18.56 -23.05 41.35
CA ALA A 23 18.64 -22.08 42.42
C ALA A 23 19.20 -20.72 41.96
N ASP A 24 20.22 -20.71 41.08
CA ASP A 24 20.77 -19.46 40.53
C ASP A 24 19.76 -18.75 39.61
N VAL A 25 19.02 -19.51 38.78
CA VAL A 25 17.95 -18.97 37.94
C VAL A 25 16.83 -18.38 38.79
N GLN A 26 16.39 -19.07 39.84
CA GLN A 26 15.37 -18.55 40.76
C GLN A 26 15.85 -17.29 41.50
N LYS A 27 17.14 -17.23 41.88
CA LYS A 27 17.72 -16.05 42.53
C LYS A 27 17.76 -14.85 41.59
N ARG A 28 18.13 -15.06 40.31
CA ARG A 28 18.10 -14.01 39.27
C ARG A 28 16.67 -13.54 38.98
N LEU A 29 15.70 -14.46 38.99
CA LEU A 29 14.28 -14.12 38.80
C LEU A 29 13.77 -13.24 39.95
N ARG A 30 14.09 -13.59 41.21
CA ARG A 30 13.75 -12.76 42.38
C ARG A 30 14.46 -11.41 42.37
N LEU A 31 15.70 -11.34 41.85
CA LEU A 31 16.42 -10.08 41.71
C LEU A 31 15.73 -9.17 40.69
N LEU A 32 15.34 -9.72 39.54
CA LEU A 32 14.55 -9.02 38.51
C LEU A 32 13.19 -8.57 39.04
N GLU A 33 12.51 -9.40 39.83
CA GLU A 33 11.25 -9.04 40.48
C GLU A 33 11.43 -7.92 41.51
N SER A 34 12.52 -7.95 42.28
CA SER A 34 12.90 -6.89 43.22
C SER A 34 13.23 -5.58 42.51
N ASP A 35 13.98 -5.64 41.40
CA ASP A 35 14.30 -4.47 40.58
C ASP A 35 13.02 -3.88 39.95
N LEU A 36 12.11 -4.73 39.46
CA LEU A 36 10.81 -4.30 38.96
C LEU A 36 9.92 -3.69 40.06
N ALA A 37 10.01 -4.23 41.29
CA ALA A 37 9.32 -3.71 42.46
C ALA A 37 9.91 -2.37 42.96
N ALA A 38 11.20 -2.13 42.76
CA ALA A 38 11.86 -0.85 43.06
C ALA A 38 11.60 0.25 42.00
N ILE A 39 11.35 -0.15 40.75
CA ILE A 39 11.02 0.77 39.64
C ILE A 39 9.54 1.22 39.69
N LYS A 40 8.63 0.38 40.20
CA LYS A 40 7.19 0.71 40.31
C LYS A 40 6.88 2.00 41.10
N PRO A 41 7.46 2.23 42.30
CA PRO A 41 7.25 3.47 43.06
C PRO A 41 7.80 4.72 42.37
N SER A 42 8.90 4.60 41.63
CA SER A 42 9.54 5.71 40.92
C SER A 42 8.77 6.11 39.66
N LEU A 43 8.06 5.18 39.01
CA LEU A 43 7.08 5.48 37.95
C LEU A 43 5.80 6.13 38.51
N ALA A 44 5.35 5.76 39.71
CA ALA A 44 4.16 6.33 40.35
C ALA A 44 4.32 7.82 40.77
N ALA A 45 5.55 8.32 40.84
CA ALA A 45 5.85 9.72 41.18
C ALA A 45 5.86 10.68 39.98
N ILE A 46 5.77 10.18 38.75
CA ILE A 46 5.76 11.02 37.54
C ILE A 46 4.34 11.55 37.34
N LYS A 47 4.13 12.84 37.62
CA LYS A 47 2.86 13.51 37.31
C LYS A 47 2.60 13.44 35.78
N PRO A 48 1.39 13.05 35.35
CA PRO A 48 1.03 13.06 33.94
C PRO A 48 1.17 14.45 33.34
N LYS A 49 1.61 14.51 32.07
CA LYS A 49 1.67 15.75 31.30
C LYS A 49 0.25 16.26 31.03
N THR A 50 0.08 17.58 31.10
CA THR A 50 -1.20 18.27 30.86
C THR A 50 -0.99 19.50 29.97
N LEU A 51 -2.06 19.99 29.35
CA LEU A 51 -2.03 21.15 28.45
C LEU A 51 -2.06 22.45 29.27
N THR A 52 -0.95 23.19 29.29
CA THR A 52 -0.85 24.44 30.09
C THR A 52 -0.69 25.70 29.26
N LYS A 53 -0.20 25.58 28.02
CA LYS A 53 0.08 26.73 27.15
C LYS A 53 -0.80 26.69 25.90
N PHE A 54 -1.73 27.64 25.83
CA PHE A 54 -2.54 27.89 24.65
C PHE A 54 -1.88 28.96 23.77
N THR A 55 -1.85 28.70 22.48
CA THR A 55 -1.28 29.59 21.46
C THR A 55 -2.38 29.96 20.46
N PRO A 56 -2.49 31.24 20.04
CA PRO A 56 -3.40 31.61 18.97
C PRO A 56 -3.11 30.81 17.70
N LEU A 57 -4.17 30.30 17.09
CA LEU A 57 -4.07 29.54 15.85
C LEU A 57 -3.90 30.49 14.67
N SER A 58 -2.80 30.35 13.94
CA SER A 58 -2.52 31.12 12.72
C SER A 58 -2.28 30.14 11.57
N VAL A 59 -3.36 29.81 10.86
CA VAL A 59 -3.37 28.99 9.65
C VAL A 59 -4.27 29.64 8.62
N HIS A 60 -3.94 29.52 7.34
CA HIS A 60 -4.76 30.12 6.29
C HIS A 60 -5.95 29.22 5.94
N GLU A 61 -7.14 29.82 5.85
CA GLU A 61 -8.39 29.08 5.65
C GLU A 61 -8.38 28.27 4.34
N ASP A 62 -7.79 28.81 3.28
CA ASP A 62 -7.67 28.19 1.96
C ASP A 62 -6.95 26.83 1.97
N GLU A 63 -6.09 26.56 2.95
CA GLU A 63 -5.37 25.30 3.08
C GLU A 63 -6.25 24.11 3.49
N PHE A 64 -7.48 24.36 4.00
CA PHE A 64 -8.39 23.32 4.51
C PHE A 64 -9.87 23.54 4.14
N ARG A 65 -10.16 24.27 3.05
CA ARG A 65 -11.53 24.44 2.54
C ARG A 65 -12.02 23.18 1.82
N LEU A 66 -12.45 22.21 2.62
CA LEU A 66 -12.98 20.93 2.13
C LEU A 66 -14.16 21.11 1.16
N ASP A 67 -15.00 22.12 1.38
CA ASP A 67 -16.15 22.45 0.53
C ASP A 67 -15.75 22.97 -0.87
N SER A 68 -14.48 23.35 -1.08
CA SER A 68 -13.96 23.83 -2.36
C SER A 68 -13.12 22.79 -3.12
N LEU A 69 -13.01 21.56 -2.60
CA LEU A 69 -12.17 20.53 -3.22
C LEU A 69 -12.60 20.19 -4.65
N SER A 70 -13.91 20.19 -4.93
CA SER A 70 -14.43 19.93 -6.29
C SER A 70 -13.92 20.93 -7.32
N ILE A 71 -13.87 22.22 -6.94
CA ILE A 71 -13.36 23.30 -7.80
C ILE A 71 -11.85 23.13 -8.01
N MET A 72 -11.11 22.84 -6.94
CA MET A 72 -9.66 22.62 -7.02
C MET A 72 -9.32 21.42 -7.91
N GLN A 73 -10.03 20.30 -7.73
CA GLN A 73 -9.82 19.05 -8.47
C GLN A 73 -10.04 19.21 -9.98
N GLN A 74 -10.99 20.06 -10.38
CA GLN A 74 -11.30 20.32 -11.79
C GLN A 74 -10.33 21.32 -12.45
N SER A 75 -9.45 21.94 -11.67
CA SER A 75 -8.48 22.91 -12.20
C SER A 75 -7.31 22.23 -12.92
N HIS A 76 -6.54 23.03 -13.67
CA HIS A 76 -5.31 22.54 -14.31
C HIS A 76 -4.18 22.21 -13.33
N ASP A 77 -4.29 22.71 -12.09
CA ASP A 77 -3.31 22.54 -11.00
C ASP A 77 -4.08 22.14 -9.73
N PRO A 78 -4.48 20.87 -9.58
CA PRO A 78 -5.27 20.38 -8.45
C PRO A 78 -4.43 20.24 -7.17
N ILE A 79 -3.63 21.25 -6.85
CA ILE A 79 -2.74 21.31 -5.70
C ILE A 79 -3.15 22.48 -4.80
N VAL A 80 -3.46 22.15 -3.55
CA VAL A 80 -3.55 23.13 -2.46
C VAL A 80 -2.16 23.29 -1.87
N ARG A 81 -1.62 24.51 -1.86
CA ARG A 81 -0.40 24.82 -1.11
C ARG A 81 -0.74 24.86 0.36
N THR A 82 0.05 24.19 1.20
CA THR A 82 -0.25 24.02 2.63
C THR A 82 0.91 24.45 3.53
N PRO A 83 1.52 25.64 3.35
CA PRO A 83 2.68 26.08 4.11
C PRO A 83 2.40 26.29 5.60
N THR A 84 1.22 26.80 5.97
CA THR A 84 0.89 27.04 7.38
C THR A 84 0.52 25.74 8.10
N LEU A 85 -0.18 24.82 7.43
CA LEU A 85 -0.42 23.47 7.95
C LEU A 85 0.87 22.66 8.06
N TYR A 86 1.77 22.74 7.07
CA TYR A 86 3.09 22.11 7.13
C TYR A 86 3.87 22.57 8.36
N LYS A 87 4.01 23.89 8.53
CA LYS A 87 4.67 24.49 9.70
C LYS A 87 3.96 24.15 11.01
N PHE A 88 2.64 24.06 11.01
CA PHE A 88 1.89 23.65 12.19
C PHE A 88 2.25 22.22 12.60
N TRP A 89 2.31 21.27 11.68
CA TRP A 89 2.53 19.86 12.00
C TRP A 89 4.00 19.43 12.13
N GLU A 90 4.95 20.33 11.92
CA GLU A 90 6.38 20.10 12.10
C GLU A 90 6.70 19.57 13.52
N GLY A 91 7.27 18.36 13.60
CA GLY A 91 7.55 17.66 14.85
C GLY A 91 6.35 16.96 15.51
N PHE A 92 5.15 17.06 14.92
CA PHE A 92 3.90 16.43 15.38
C PHE A 92 3.39 15.39 14.36
N GLY A 93 4.34 14.79 13.63
CA GLY A 93 4.12 13.74 12.62
C GLY A 93 4.02 14.26 11.19
N GLU A 94 4.30 15.55 10.98
CA GLU A 94 4.38 16.21 9.68
C GLU A 94 3.05 16.30 8.92
N PHE A 95 3.01 17.22 7.96
CA PHE A 95 1.95 17.38 6.95
C PHE A 95 2.61 17.86 5.65
N PRO A 96 2.22 17.42 4.46
CA PRO A 96 2.94 17.85 3.25
C PRO A 96 2.77 19.36 3.00
N PRO A 97 3.76 20.05 2.42
CA PRO A 97 3.64 21.46 2.01
C PRO A 97 2.77 21.68 0.76
N TYR A 98 2.42 20.59 0.08
CA TYR A 98 1.53 20.58 -1.08
C TYR A 98 0.57 19.39 -0.96
N TYR A 99 -0.73 19.65 -1.13
CA TYR A 99 -1.78 18.66 -1.04
C TYR A 99 -2.46 18.51 -2.40
N PHE A 100 -2.26 17.36 -3.05
CA PHE A 100 -2.88 17.05 -4.34
C PHE A 100 -4.30 16.51 -4.13
N VAL A 101 -5.28 17.15 -4.74
CA VAL A 101 -6.71 16.83 -4.57
C VAL A 101 -7.15 15.82 -5.61
N ARG A 102 -7.60 14.65 -5.14
CA ARG A 102 -8.15 13.60 -6.01
C ARG A 102 -9.67 13.67 -6.10
N VAL A 103 -10.24 13.14 -7.18
CA VAL A 103 -11.70 12.94 -7.27
C VAL A 103 -12.22 12.08 -6.12
N GLU A 104 -11.41 11.11 -5.67
CA GLU A 104 -11.77 10.28 -4.52
C GLU A 104 -11.88 11.08 -3.23
N GLU A 105 -11.09 12.13 -3.04
CA GLU A 105 -11.17 12.96 -1.84
C GLU A 105 -12.36 13.93 -1.87
N VAL A 106 -12.73 14.41 -3.07
CA VAL A 106 -13.96 15.17 -3.26
C VAL A 106 -15.18 14.33 -2.88
N MET A 107 -15.29 13.12 -3.43
CA MET A 107 -16.41 12.22 -3.15
C MET A 107 -16.39 11.72 -1.71
N PHE A 108 -15.20 11.44 -1.17
CA PHE A 108 -15.04 11.06 0.22
C PHE A 108 -15.48 12.18 1.18
N TRP A 109 -15.19 13.45 0.86
CA TRP A 109 -15.71 14.58 1.64
C TRP A 109 -17.23 14.60 1.67
N GLU A 110 -17.91 14.42 0.52
CA GLU A 110 -19.37 14.40 0.46
C GLU A 110 -19.98 13.29 1.34
N VAL A 111 -19.32 12.14 1.44
CA VAL A 111 -19.74 11.03 2.34
C VAL A 111 -19.55 11.40 3.80
N ILE A 112 -18.38 11.94 4.16
CA ILE A 112 -18.02 12.32 5.54
C ILE A 112 -18.91 13.46 6.02
N LYS A 113 -19.13 14.46 5.18
CA LYS A 113 -19.85 15.70 5.51
C LYS A 113 -21.26 15.44 6.02
N LYS A 114 -21.95 14.45 5.44
CA LYS A 114 -23.30 14.01 5.85
C LYS A 114 -23.33 13.36 7.25
N GLN A 115 -22.17 12.95 7.76
CA GLN A 115 -22.02 12.16 8.99
C GLN A 115 -21.29 12.91 10.11
N LEU A 116 -20.68 14.08 9.85
CA LEU A 116 -19.85 14.85 10.80
C LEU A 116 -20.47 15.09 12.19
N PHE A 117 -21.80 15.23 12.26
CA PHE A 117 -22.53 15.51 13.49
C PHE A 117 -23.57 14.42 13.81
N GLY A 118 -23.40 13.24 13.22
CA GLY A 118 -24.18 12.06 13.57
C GLY A 118 -23.77 11.49 14.93
N LYS A 119 -24.57 10.56 15.44
CA LYS A 119 -24.26 9.81 16.67
C LYS A 119 -23.26 8.66 16.45
N ASP A 120 -23.01 8.34 15.19
CA ASP A 120 -22.17 7.21 14.80
C ASP A 120 -20.70 7.63 14.72
N ARG A 121 -19.80 6.72 15.10
CA ARG A 121 -18.36 6.92 14.98
C ARG A 121 -17.93 6.67 13.55
N ILE A 122 -16.97 7.41 13.04
CA ILE A 122 -16.47 7.22 11.67
C ILE A 122 -15.10 6.57 11.73
N VAL A 123 -14.94 5.46 11.02
CA VAL A 123 -13.65 4.78 10.87
C VAL A 123 -13.22 4.85 9.41
N ILE A 124 -12.17 5.62 9.16
CA ILE A 124 -11.53 5.77 7.87
C ILE A 124 -10.52 4.63 7.68
N VAL A 125 -10.91 3.64 6.89
CA VAL A 125 -10.07 2.53 6.48
C VAL A 125 -9.40 2.81 5.14
N GLY A 126 -8.33 2.08 4.85
CA GLY A 126 -7.59 2.18 3.59
C GLY A 126 -6.13 1.85 3.81
N SER A 127 -5.40 1.59 2.74
CA SER A 127 -4.03 1.09 2.87
C SER A 127 -3.03 2.16 3.34
N PRO A 128 -1.86 1.78 3.88
CA PRO A 128 -0.81 2.73 4.21
C PRO A 128 -0.45 3.64 3.03
N GLY A 129 -0.29 4.94 3.29
CA GLY A 129 0.20 5.90 2.28
C GLY A 129 -0.85 6.45 1.30
N VAL A 130 -2.14 6.17 1.48
CA VAL A 130 -3.21 6.67 0.60
C VAL A 130 -3.71 8.09 0.92
N GLY A 131 -3.24 8.70 2.02
CA GLY A 131 -3.60 10.08 2.40
C GLY A 131 -4.59 10.22 3.55
N LYS A 132 -5.04 9.12 4.18
CA LYS A 132 -6.05 9.14 5.27
C LYS A 132 -5.72 10.14 6.39
N PHE A 133 -4.47 10.11 6.85
CA PHE A 133 -3.99 11.01 7.89
C PHE A 133 -4.11 12.46 7.45
N CYS A 134 -3.63 12.80 6.25
CA CYS A 134 -3.66 14.16 5.75
C CYS A 134 -5.12 14.65 5.64
N PHE A 135 -6.01 13.82 5.10
CA PHE A 135 -7.43 14.14 5.02
C PHE A 135 -8.07 14.32 6.41
N LEU A 136 -7.74 13.46 7.38
CA LEU A 136 -8.20 13.60 8.77
C LEU A 136 -7.74 14.92 9.40
N MET A 137 -6.53 15.40 9.08
CA MET A 137 -6.09 16.72 9.55
C MET A 137 -6.86 17.85 8.89
N LEU A 138 -7.17 17.75 7.60
CA LEU A 138 -8.04 18.74 6.94
C LEU A 138 -9.42 18.79 7.63
N ILE A 139 -9.99 17.64 8.01
CA ILE A 139 -11.23 17.58 8.81
C ILE A 139 -11.03 18.27 10.17
N ALA A 140 -9.91 18.02 10.85
CA ALA A 140 -9.61 18.63 12.14
C ALA A 140 -9.63 20.17 12.04
N PHE A 141 -8.93 20.72 11.04
CA PHE A 141 -8.88 22.17 10.80
C PHE A 141 -10.22 22.74 10.34
N TYR A 142 -10.96 22.04 9.50
CA TYR A 142 -12.33 22.43 9.14
C TYR A 142 -13.23 22.53 10.38
N LEU A 143 -13.16 21.53 11.27
CA LEU A 143 -13.96 21.51 12.50
C LEU A 143 -13.54 22.61 13.50
N ALA A 144 -12.23 22.83 13.71
CA ALA A 144 -11.72 23.87 14.60
C ALA A 144 -11.99 25.28 14.07
N CYS A 145 -11.63 25.55 12.82
CA CYS A 145 -11.59 26.91 12.30
C CYS A 145 -12.93 27.36 11.72
N ILE A 146 -13.59 26.49 10.95
CA ILE A 146 -14.84 26.84 10.24
C ILE A 146 -16.05 26.53 11.11
N LYS A 147 -16.07 25.36 11.78
CA LYS A 147 -17.19 24.97 12.66
C LYS A 147 -17.02 25.38 14.12
N ARG A 148 -15.86 25.94 14.49
CA ARG A 148 -15.55 26.42 15.86
C ARG A 148 -15.84 25.37 16.94
N LYS A 149 -15.49 24.12 16.66
CA LYS A 149 -15.64 23.01 17.59
C LYS A 149 -14.37 22.80 18.39
N LYS A 150 -14.52 22.42 19.66
CA LYS A 150 -13.43 21.86 20.47
C LYS A 150 -13.05 20.50 19.90
N LEU A 151 -11.76 20.21 19.78
CA LEU A 151 -11.32 18.91 19.31
C LEU A 151 -9.95 18.48 19.84
N VAL A 152 -9.79 17.17 20.01
CA VAL A 152 -8.55 16.51 20.40
C VAL A 152 -8.11 15.60 19.25
N VAL A 153 -6.91 15.84 18.73
CA VAL A 153 -6.23 14.94 17.80
C VAL A 153 -5.21 14.13 18.57
N ILE A 154 -5.33 12.81 18.54
CA ILE A 154 -4.38 11.85 19.13
C ILE A 154 -3.68 11.13 17.98
N ARG A 155 -2.34 11.19 17.96
CA ARG A 155 -1.57 10.69 16.83
C ARG A 155 -0.34 9.92 17.27
N ARG A 156 -0.09 8.78 16.63
CA ARG A 156 1.17 8.05 16.74
C ARG A 156 2.27 8.69 15.89
N LEU A 157 3.43 8.96 16.48
CA LEU A 157 4.63 9.40 15.77
C LEU A 157 5.47 8.18 15.34
N LYS A 158 6.11 8.27 14.17
CA LYS A 158 6.86 7.17 13.54
C LYS A 158 8.27 6.92 14.10
N GLU A 159 8.66 7.60 15.18
CA GLU A 159 9.97 7.38 15.81
C GLU A 159 10.03 6.02 16.54
N LEU A 160 11.23 5.43 16.60
CA LEU A 160 11.57 4.12 17.18
C LEU A 160 11.01 3.85 18.60
N ASN A 161 10.51 4.88 19.30
CA ASN A 161 10.02 4.81 20.67
C ASN A 161 8.48 4.97 20.83
N LEU A 162 7.67 4.72 19.78
CA LEU A 162 6.19 4.74 19.84
C LEU A 162 5.62 5.96 20.58
N LYS A 163 6.18 7.14 20.30
CA LYS A 163 5.78 8.38 20.96
C LYS A 163 4.44 8.86 20.40
N ASN A 164 3.55 9.30 21.28
CA ASN A 164 2.28 9.90 20.86
C ASN A 164 2.35 11.43 20.92
N ALA A 165 1.55 12.06 20.06
CA ALA A 165 1.28 13.47 20.06
C ALA A 165 -0.21 13.72 20.31
N VAL A 166 -0.50 14.79 21.05
CA VAL A 166 -1.85 15.30 21.24
C VAL A 166 -1.88 16.77 20.82
N VAL A 167 -2.88 17.14 20.03
CA VAL A 167 -3.20 18.52 19.70
C VAL A 167 -4.64 18.77 20.11
N PHE A 168 -4.87 19.76 20.96
CA PHE A 168 -6.19 20.21 21.37
C PHE A 168 -6.46 21.59 20.80
N PHE A 169 -7.62 21.75 20.15
CA PHE A 169 -8.15 23.05 19.73
C PHE A 169 -9.33 23.40 20.63
N ASP A 170 -9.34 24.63 21.13
CA ASP A 170 -10.32 25.09 22.12
C ASP A 170 -11.66 25.56 21.53
N GLY A 171 -11.78 25.58 20.19
CA GLY A 171 -12.94 26.09 19.46
C GLY A 171 -13.07 27.63 19.48
N GLN A 172 -12.15 28.34 20.12
CA GLN A 172 -12.09 29.80 20.24
C GLN A 172 -10.94 30.41 19.46
N GLY A 173 -10.23 29.60 18.65
CA GLY A 173 -9.13 30.04 17.82
C GLY A 173 -7.76 29.91 18.49
N SER A 174 -7.64 29.10 19.55
CA SER A 174 -6.35 28.73 20.13
C SER A 174 -6.16 27.22 20.17
N TYR A 175 -4.91 26.80 20.36
CA TYR A 175 -4.56 25.40 20.49
C TYR A 175 -3.47 25.18 21.53
N ALA A 176 -3.42 23.96 22.06
CA ALA A 176 -2.33 23.45 22.88
C ALA A 176 -1.88 22.10 22.31
N ARG A 177 -0.59 21.79 22.35
CA ARG A 177 -0.07 20.53 21.80
C ARG A 177 1.15 20.02 22.55
N LEU A 178 1.25 18.70 22.64
CA LEU A 178 2.36 17.99 23.29
C LEU A 178 2.76 16.74 22.49
N THR A 179 4.01 16.33 22.64
CA THR A 179 4.56 15.09 22.07
C THR A 179 5.22 14.23 23.14
N ASN A 180 5.68 13.03 22.75
CA ASN A 180 6.31 12.06 23.64
C ASN A 180 5.38 11.69 24.81
N LEU A 181 4.11 11.45 24.49
CA LEU A 181 3.06 11.15 25.46
C LEU A 181 2.89 9.64 25.65
N SER A 182 2.86 9.22 26.90
CA SER A 182 2.43 7.88 27.31
C SER A 182 0.89 7.77 27.26
N PRO A 183 0.31 6.56 27.33
CA PRO A 183 -1.12 6.39 27.50
C PRO A 183 -1.70 7.19 28.68
N ILE A 184 -1.03 7.19 29.83
CA ILE A 184 -1.48 7.90 31.04
C ILE A 184 -1.52 9.42 30.81
N ASP A 185 -0.57 9.98 30.06
CA ASP A 185 -0.59 11.40 29.72
C ASP A 185 -1.80 11.75 28.83
N ILE A 186 -2.14 10.86 27.89
CA ILE A 186 -3.29 11.06 26.99
C ILE A 186 -4.59 11.06 27.79
N VAL A 187 -4.75 10.13 28.74
CA VAL A 187 -5.88 10.08 29.68
C VAL A 187 -6.01 11.39 30.45
N ALA A 188 -4.93 11.83 31.08
CA ALA A 188 -4.93 13.06 31.87
C ALA A 188 -5.30 14.29 31.03
N ILE A 189 -4.81 14.38 29.78
CA ILE A 189 -5.18 15.46 28.86
C ILE A 189 -6.66 15.38 28.50
N ARG A 190 -7.19 14.19 28.18
CA ARG A 190 -8.61 14.02 27.84
C ARG A 190 -9.51 14.41 29.00
N ASP A 191 -9.19 13.97 30.21
CA ASP A 191 -9.91 14.35 31.43
C ASP A 191 -9.87 15.85 31.67
N GLN A 192 -8.73 16.50 31.40
CA GLN A 192 -8.57 17.96 31.54
C GLN A 192 -9.49 18.73 30.59
N VAL A 193 -9.62 18.29 29.34
CA VAL A 193 -10.35 19.04 28.29
C VAL A 193 -11.82 18.63 28.13
N THR A 194 -12.23 17.56 28.82
CA THR A 194 -13.62 17.08 28.80
C THR A 194 -14.37 17.71 29.98
N PRO A 195 -15.33 18.61 29.73
CA PRO A 195 -16.10 19.22 30.80
C PRO A 195 -16.94 18.14 31.51
N LYS A 196 -16.79 18.09 32.84
CA LYS A 196 -17.64 17.30 33.73
C LYS A 196 -18.68 18.23 34.32
N SER A 197 -19.95 17.85 34.25
CA SER A 197 -21.03 18.54 34.95
C SER A 197 -20.82 18.48 36.46
N VAL A 198 -21.59 19.30 37.20
CA VAL A 198 -21.56 19.33 38.67
C VAL A 198 -21.88 17.96 39.29
N GLU A 199 -22.62 17.10 38.57
CA GLU A 199 -22.98 15.74 38.97
C GLU A 199 -21.99 14.67 38.45
N GLY A 200 -20.93 15.08 37.74
CA GLY A 200 -19.89 14.20 37.20
C GLY A 200 -20.20 13.60 35.83
N GLU A 201 -21.39 13.85 35.26
CA GLU A 201 -21.75 13.44 33.90
C GLU A 201 -21.10 14.36 32.85
N VAL A 202 -20.67 13.79 31.72
CA VAL A 202 -20.05 14.56 30.62
C VAL A 202 -21.14 15.35 29.89
N ASP A 203 -20.97 16.67 29.76
CA ASP A 203 -21.81 17.44 28.84
C ASP A 203 -21.41 17.13 27.40
N GLU A 204 -22.13 16.20 26.77
CA GLU A 204 -21.89 15.76 25.39
C GLU A 204 -21.91 16.93 24.38
N LYS A 205 -22.58 18.05 24.68
CA LYS A 205 -22.61 19.22 23.77
C LYS A 205 -21.34 20.05 23.86
N GLU A 206 -20.65 20.03 24.99
CA GLU A 206 -19.40 20.76 25.23
C GLU A 206 -18.15 19.88 25.13
N ALA A 207 -18.32 18.56 25.07
CA ALA A 207 -17.24 17.60 24.91
C ALA A 207 -16.47 17.80 23.59
N PRO A 208 -15.14 17.67 23.60
CA PRO A 208 -14.35 17.80 22.38
C PRO A 208 -14.56 16.62 21.44
N ILE A 209 -14.55 16.91 20.14
CA ILE A 209 -14.52 15.88 19.09
C ILE A 209 -13.13 15.21 19.14
N VAL A 210 -13.09 13.89 19.14
CA VAL A 210 -11.85 13.11 19.28
C VAL A 210 -11.49 12.43 17.97
N LEU A 211 -10.31 12.74 17.44
CA LEU A 211 -9.77 12.21 16.19
C LEU A 211 -8.51 11.41 16.50
N VAL A 212 -8.44 10.16 16.03
CA VAL A 212 -7.36 9.22 16.33
C VAL A 212 -6.67 8.78 15.04
N ASP A 213 -5.34 8.87 14.98
CA ASP A 213 -4.52 8.48 13.82
C ASP A 213 -3.35 7.57 14.20
N GLY A 214 -3.11 6.55 13.36
CA GLY A 214 -1.89 5.73 13.41
C GLY A 214 -1.97 4.50 14.33
N PHE A 215 -3.18 4.14 14.78
CA PHE A 215 -3.43 2.98 15.65
C PHE A 215 -4.28 1.94 14.92
N ASN A 216 -3.98 0.66 15.16
CA ASN A 216 -4.82 -0.44 14.71
C ASN A 216 -5.99 -0.68 15.69
N GLN A 217 -6.97 -1.48 15.27
CA GLN A 217 -8.16 -1.74 16.09
C GLN A 217 -7.83 -2.38 17.45
N ALA A 218 -6.85 -3.30 17.52
CA ALA A 218 -6.48 -3.93 18.77
C ALA A 218 -5.89 -2.93 19.77
N GLU A 219 -5.08 -1.98 19.29
CA GLU A 219 -4.51 -0.91 20.11
C GLU A 219 -5.56 0.09 20.58
N VAL A 220 -6.56 0.40 19.75
CA VAL A 220 -7.68 1.28 20.12
C VAL A 220 -8.62 0.62 21.13
N ASN A 221 -8.82 -0.70 21.00
CA ASN A 221 -9.67 -1.48 21.90
C ASN A 221 -8.97 -1.87 23.21
N ASP A 222 -7.65 -1.72 23.30
CA ASP A 222 -6.94 -1.92 24.56
C ASP A 222 -7.35 -0.84 25.55
N THR A 223 -8.04 -1.27 26.61
CA THR A 223 -8.58 -0.39 27.65
C THR A 223 -7.48 0.40 28.36
N LYS A 224 -6.22 -0.04 28.30
CA LYS A 224 -5.07 0.69 28.88
C LYS A 224 -4.70 1.94 28.08
N ASN A 225 -5.12 2.02 26.82
CA ASN A 225 -4.74 3.11 25.93
C ASN A 225 -5.74 4.27 25.91
N GLU A 226 -6.99 4.02 26.31
CA GLU A 226 -8.08 5.02 26.36
C GLU A 226 -8.20 5.90 25.10
N TYR A 227 -7.95 5.30 23.92
CA TYR A 227 -8.20 5.96 22.64
C TYR A 227 -9.70 6.03 22.33
N ALA A 228 -10.50 5.13 22.93
CA ALA A 228 -11.96 5.20 22.94
C ALA A 228 -12.49 5.98 24.17
N PRO A 229 -13.65 6.66 24.06
CA PRO A 229 -14.45 6.85 22.84
C PRO A 229 -13.76 7.81 21.85
N PHE A 230 -13.99 7.61 20.56
CA PHE A 230 -13.52 8.50 19.48
C PHE A 230 -14.67 8.83 18.54
N HIS A 231 -14.54 9.94 17.81
CA HIS A 231 -15.48 10.34 16.76
C HIS A 231 -14.95 9.96 15.38
N PHE A 232 -13.62 10.09 15.17
CA PHE A 232 -12.95 9.67 13.95
C PHE A 232 -11.74 8.80 14.28
N LEU A 233 -11.56 7.71 13.53
CA LEU A 233 -10.37 6.87 13.55
C LEU A 233 -9.83 6.68 12.13
N ALA A 234 -8.59 7.07 11.86
CA ALA A 234 -7.88 6.70 10.64
C ALA A 234 -6.95 5.50 10.92
N THR A 235 -7.22 4.36 10.27
CA THR A 235 -6.48 3.11 10.51
C THR A 235 -6.06 2.42 9.22
N SER A 236 -4.86 1.83 9.22
CA SER A 236 -4.21 1.27 8.02
C SER A 236 -4.53 -0.20 7.73
N CYS A 237 -5.52 -0.77 8.42
CA CYS A 237 -5.95 -2.17 8.30
C CYS A 237 -7.47 -2.24 8.18
N GLN A 238 -7.99 -3.46 8.06
CA GLN A 238 -9.42 -3.72 8.20
C GLN A 238 -9.85 -3.48 9.64
N PHE A 239 -11.05 -2.94 9.82
CA PHE A 239 -11.68 -2.72 11.11
C PHE A 239 -12.91 -3.62 11.18
N ASP A 240 -12.94 -4.52 12.17
CA ASP A 240 -14.03 -5.47 12.36
C ASP A 240 -15.15 -4.83 13.20
N VAL A 241 -16.24 -4.43 12.54
CA VAL A 241 -17.39 -3.82 13.20
C VAL A 241 -18.25 -4.93 13.81
N LYS A 242 -18.27 -4.99 15.14
CA LYS A 242 -19.14 -5.91 15.88
C LYS A 242 -20.61 -5.50 15.73
N HIS A 243 -21.53 -6.44 15.94
CA HIS A 243 -22.97 -6.21 15.80
C HIS A 243 -23.53 -5.05 16.65
N ASP A 244 -22.90 -4.75 17.78
CA ASP A 244 -23.24 -3.67 18.72
C ASP A 244 -22.42 -2.39 18.51
N ASP A 245 -21.47 -2.39 17.57
CA ASP A 245 -20.60 -1.25 17.30
C ASP A 245 -21.29 -0.26 16.34
N ARG A 246 -21.50 0.97 16.82
CA ARG A 246 -22.06 2.10 16.04
C ARG A 246 -21.03 2.75 15.08
N SER A 247 -19.95 2.07 14.75
CA SER A 247 -18.93 2.58 13.84
C SER A 247 -19.37 2.41 12.38
N ARG A 248 -19.40 3.51 11.65
CA ARG A 248 -19.54 3.53 10.20
C ARG A 248 -18.16 3.49 9.56
N LEU A 249 -17.92 2.44 8.79
CA LEU A 249 -16.70 2.33 8.02
C LEU A 249 -16.82 3.15 6.73
N VAL A 250 -15.75 3.85 6.41
CA VAL A 250 -15.58 4.54 5.13
C VAL A 250 -14.17 4.27 4.60
N VAL A 251 -14.03 4.06 3.30
CA VAL A 251 -12.73 3.75 2.68
C VAL A 251 -12.18 4.95 1.93
N LEU A 252 -10.90 5.26 2.15
CA LEU A 252 -10.13 6.10 1.24
C LEU A 252 -9.29 5.16 0.34
N PRO A 253 -9.63 5.03 -0.95
CA PRO A 253 -8.99 4.07 -1.84
C PRO A 253 -7.57 4.52 -2.23
N ALA A 254 -6.81 3.54 -2.72
CA ALA A 254 -5.46 3.71 -3.22
C ALA A 254 -5.38 4.67 -4.43
N TRP A 255 -4.16 5.12 -4.71
CA TRP A 255 -3.88 6.06 -5.80
C TRP A 255 -3.95 5.35 -7.16
N ARG A 256 -4.64 5.99 -8.12
CA ARG A 256 -4.67 5.52 -9.51
C ARG A 256 -3.42 5.98 -10.25
N ASP A 257 -3.08 5.28 -11.33
CA ASP A 257 -1.91 5.57 -12.15
C ASP A 257 -1.96 6.99 -12.75
N ALA A 258 -3.15 7.41 -13.20
CA ALA A 258 -3.37 8.73 -13.76
C ALA A 258 -3.09 9.85 -12.74
N ASP A 259 -3.54 9.69 -11.49
CA ASP A 259 -3.32 10.67 -10.42
C ASP A 259 -1.84 10.77 -10.06
N LEU A 260 -1.14 9.63 -9.96
CA LEU A 260 0.29 9.61 -9.66
C LEU A 260 1.12 10.22 -10.80
N LEU A 261 0.72 10.00 -12.05
CA LEU A 261 1.34 10.65 -13.19
C LEU A 261 1.14 12.18 -13.16
N GLN A 262 -0.07 12.64 -12.83
CA GLN A 262 -0.35 14.08 -12.72
C GLN A 262 0.42 14.70 -11.54
N TYR A 263 0.38 14.06 -10.37
CA TYR A 263 1.17 14.44 -9.20
C TYR A 263 2.66 14.57 -9.54
N ALA A 264 3.24 13.54 -10.18
CA ALA A 264 4.65 13.53 -10.54
C ALA A 264 5.03 14.70 -11.47
N LYS A 265 4.14 15.09 -12.40
CA LYS A 265 4.39 16.20 -13.34
C LYS A 265 4.37 17.57 -12.66
N LEU A 266 3.54 17.74 -11.64
CA LEU A 266 3.34 19.03 -10.97
C LEU A 266 4.34 19.25 -9.83
N MET A 267 4.95 18.17 -9.33
CA MET A 267 5.86 18.19 -8.19
C MET A 267 7.32 18.04 -8.62
N ASN A 268 8.25 18.39 -7.73
CA ASN A 268 9.69 18.09 -7.88
C ASN A 268 10.01 16.59 -7.66
N TRP A 269 9.05 15.71 -7.92
CA TRP A 269 9.07 14.30 -7.57
C TRP A 269 10.28 13.55 -8.15
N VAL A 270 10.68 13.84 -9.40
CA VAL A 270 11.84 13.18 -10.03
C VAL A 270 13.15 13.52 -9.32
N ILE A 271 13.25 14.72 -8.75
CA ILE A 271 14.40 15.18 -7.97
C ILE A 271 14.36 14.52 -6.58
N GLU A 272 13.22 14.61 -5.89
CA GLU A 272 13.03 14.09 -4.53
C GLU A 272 13.22 12.57 -4.44
N THR A 273 12.80 11.82 -5.46
CA THR A 273 12.99 10.36 -5.53
C THR A 273 14.39 9.94 -5.98
N GLY A 274 15.25 10.89 -6.38
CA GLY A 274 16.58 10.60 -6.91
C GLY A 274 16.60 9.96 -8.30
N LEU A 275 15.44 9.82 -8.97
CA LEU A 275 15.34 9.19 -10.29
C LEU A 275 16.10 9.94 -11.38
N ARG A 276 16.32 11.26 -11.21
CA ARG A 276 17.14 12.09 -12.10
C ARG A 276 18.62 11.67 -12.13
N GLN A 277 19.12 11.08 -11.04
CA GLN A 277 20.52 10.65 -10.94
C GLN A 277 20.73 9.25 -11.53
N ILE A 278 19.67 8.46 -11.67
CA ILE A 278 19.72 7.04 -12.04
C ILE A 278 19.55 6.84 -13.56
N LYS A 279 18.91 7.78 -14.28
CA LYS A 279 18.71 7.69 -15.74
C LYS A 279 19.00 9.04 -16.42
N GLN A 280 19.64 8.98 -17.60
CA GLN A 280 19.97 10.13 -18.46
C GLN A 280 18.80 11.13 -18.55
N GLN A 281 19.14 12.42 -18.68
CA GLN A 281 18.26 13.60 -18.57
C GLN A 281 16.98 13.59 -19.44
N ASP A 282 16.80 12.62 -20.35
CA ASP A 282 15.72 12.59 -21.36
C ASP A 282 14.64 11.52 -21.12
N THR A 283 14.63 10.80 -20.00
CA THR A 283 13.60 9.77 -19.76
C THR A 283 12.22 10.40 -19.53
N PRO A 284 11.18 10.08 -20.32
CA PRO A 284 9.86 10.68 -20.14
C PRO A 284 9.21 10.33 -18.80
N PHE A 285 8.52 11.30 -18.17
CA PHE A 285 7.74 11.11 -16.93
C PHE A 285 6.89 9.84 -16.90
N PRO A 286 6.10 9.50 -17.95
CA PRO A 286 5.28 8.29 -17.94
C PRO A 286 6.09 7.00 -17.73
N LYS A 287 7.34 6.95 -18.23
CA LYS A 287 8.21 5.79 -18.02
C LYS A 287 8.70 5.74 -16.57
N LEU A 288 9.17 6.87 -16.03
CA LEU A 288 9.63 6.94 -14.63
C LEU A 288 8.52 6.60 -13.63
N VAL A 289 7.33 7.16 -13.84
CA VAL A 289 6.13 6.91 -13.02
C VAL A 289 5.77 5.43 -13.06
N LYS A 290 5.70 4.82 -14.25
CA LYS A 290 5.40 3.39 -14.40
C LYS A 290 6.39 2.50 -13.66
N GLU A 291 7.69 2.81 -13.78
CA GLU A 291 8.74 2.07 -13.08
C GLU A 291 8.67 2.25 -11.56
N GLN A 292 8.32 3.43 -11.07
CA GLN A 292 8.17 3.64 -9.63
C GLN A 292 6.91 2.95 -9.09
N TYR A 293 5.80 3.04 -9.83
CA TYR A 293 4.54 2.38 -9.52
C TYR A 293 4.72 0.87 -9.42
N PHE A 294 5.55 0.26 -10.27
CA PHE A 294 5.87 -1.16 -10.25
C PHE A 294 6.25 -1.67 -8.84
N TYR A 295 6.97 -0.86 -8.05
CA TYR A 295 7.36 -1.23 -6.69
C TYR A 295 6.45 -0.64 -5.60
N SER A 296 5.90 0.55 -5.80
CA SER A 296 5.11 1.26 -4.77
C SER A 296 3.62 0.87 -4.74
N GLY A 297 3.07 0.46 -5.89
CA GLY A 297 1.64 0.38 -6.11
C GLY A 297 0.96 1.74 -5.93
N GLY A 298 -0.32 1.74 -5.58
CA GLY A 298 -1.12 2.94 -5.31
C GLY A 298 -0.86 3.57 -3.93
N SER A 299 0.34 3.47 -3.38
CA SER A 299 0.74 4.18 -2.15
C SER A 299 1.57 5.40 -2.48
N LEU A 300 1.03 6.60 -2.30
CA LEU A 300 1.77 7.85 -2.53
C LEU A 300 3.02 7.94 -1.63
N LEU A 301 2.90 7.49 -0.38
CA LEU A 301 4.03 7.47 0.56
C LEU A 301 5.20 6.66 0.03
N GLU A 302 4.95 5.47 -0.53
CA GLU A 302 5.99 4.62 -1.10
C GLU A 302 6.46 5.14 -2.46
N PHE A 303 5.54 5.71 -3.25
CA PHE A 303 5.83 6.31 -4.55
C PHE A 303 6.81 7.49 -4.44
N CYS A 304 6.79 8.23 -3.32
CA CYS A 304 7.69 9.35 -3.07
C CYS A 304 9.04 8.96 -2.44
N LYS A 305 9.30 7.67 -2.18
CA LYS A 305 10.62 7.23 -1.68
C LYS A 305 11.66 7.11 -2.79
N THR A 306 12.93 7.10 -2.40
CA THR A 306 14.02 6.76 -3.30
C THR A 306 13.87 5.33 -3.84
N ARG A 307 14.34 5.10 -5.07
CA ARG A 307 14.18 3.79 -5.72
C ARG A 307 14.80 2.66 -4.91
N SER A 308 16.04 2.83 -4.43
CA SER A 308 16.75 1.81 -3.65
C SER A 308 16.00 1.44 -2.37
N SER A 309 15.55 2.42 -1.59
CA SER A 309 14.79 2.18 -0.35
C SER A 309 13.47 1.45 -0.62
N LEU A 310 12.79 1.81 -1.70
CA LEU A 310 11.53 1.21 -2.11
C LEU A 310 11.73 -0.26 -2.53
N GLU A 311 12.75 -0.54 -3.35
CA GLU A 311 13.12 -1.88 -3.80
C GLU A 311 13.50 -2.78 -2.62
N GLU A 312 14.43 -2.34 -1.76
CA GLU A 312 14.84 -3.09 -0.57
C GLU A 312 13.67 -3.44 0.34
N ARG A 313 12.75 -2.48 0.54
CA ARG A 313 11.54 -2.69 1.35
C ARG A 313 10.64 -3.76 0.74
N VAL A 314 10.27 -3.62 -0.53
CA VAL A 314 9.30 -4.54 -1.15
C VAL A 314 9.89 -5.94 -1.33
N VAL A 315 11.20 -6.06 -1.61
CA VAL A 315 11.91 -7.35 -1.62
C VAL A 315 11.83 -8.01 -0.25
N ARG A 316 12.15 -7.27 0.83
CA ARG A 316 12.11 -7.79 2.20
C ARG A 316 10.70 -8.22 2.60
N GLU A 317 9.70 -7.39 2.33
CA GLU A 317 8.29 -7.71 2.63
C GLU A 317 7.81 -8.93 1.82
N CYS A 318 8.15 -9.02 0.54
CA CYS A 318 7.78 -10.15 -0.30
C CYS A 318 8.47 -11.46 0.13
N ARG A 319 9.72 -11.41 0.61
CA ARG A 319 10.44 -12.59 1.13
C ARG A 319 9.87 -13.11 2.44
N ALA A 320 9.25 -12.24 3.23
CA ALA A 320 8.63 -12.63 4.50
C ALA A 320 7.26 -13.32 4.31
N VAL A 321 6.73 -13.35 3.08
CA VAL A 321 5.47 -14.03 2.76
C VAL A 321 5.75 -15.53 2.55
N GLU A 322 5.26 -16.34 3.49
CA GLU A 322 5.29 -17.80 3.40
C GLU A 322 4.41 -18.34 2.27
N ASN A 323 4.59 -19.61 1.87
CA ASN A 323 3.86 -20.19 0.73
C ASN A 323 2.34 -20.25 0.94
N ASP A 324 1.88 -20.56 2.15
CA ASP A 324 0.47 -20.54 2.55
C ASP A 324 -0.10 -19.11 2.53
N GLN A 325 0.68 -18.14 2.99
CA GLN A 325 0.32 -16.72 2.97
C GLN A 325 0.28 -16.13 1.56
N ALA A 326 1.08 -16.65 0.62
CA ALA A 326 1.04 -16.23 -0.79
C ALA A 326 -0.32 -16.50 -1.44
N PHE A 327 -0.95 -17.64 -1.10
CA PHE A 327 -2.31 -17.95 -1.51
C PHE A 327 -3.30 -17.01 -0.82
N GLU A 328 -3.21 -16.80 0.49
CA GLU A 328 -4.09 -15.84 1.15
C GLU A 328 -3.98 -14.47 0.47
N LEU A 329 -2.76 -13.97 0.25
CA LEU A 329 -2.44 -12.63 -0.24
C LEU A 329 -3.11 -12.29 -1.59
N VAL A 330 -3.37 -13.27 -2.46
CA VAL A 330 -4.08 -13.05 -3.74
C VAL A 330 -5.52 -13.57 -3.76
N TYR A 331 -5.84 -14.61 -2.97
CA TYR A 331 -7.16 -15.25 -3.01
C TYR A 331 -8.17 -14.69 -2.00
N ASN A 332 -7.70 -14.13 -0.88
CA ASN A 332 -8.58 -13.53 0.13
C ASN A 332 -8.82 -12.05 -0.17
N TYR A 333 -9.98 -11.76 -0.76
CA TYR A 333 -10.55 -10.40 -0.88
C TYR A 333 -11.25 -9.92 0.40
N GLY A 334 -11.47 -10.84 1.36
CA GLY A 334 -12.23 -10.61 2.58
C GLY A 334 -11.42 -10.00 3.72
N GLY A 335 -12.18 -9.39 4.64
CA GLY A 335 -11.85 -8.72 5.91
C GLY A 335 -10.97 -9.44 6.93
N GLY A 336 -10.31 -10.54 6.59
CA GLY A 336 -9.53 -11.32 7.54
C GLY A 336 -8.25 -10.61 7.95
N GLN A 337 -8.07 -10.40 9.26
CA GLN A 337 -6.83 -9.89 9.85
C GLN A 337 -5.64 -10.73 9.40
N SER A 338 -4.92 -10.26 8.38
CA SER A 338 -3.68 -10.90 7.99
C SER A 338 -2.58 -10.50 8.98
N LYS A 339 -1.58 -11.37 9.18
CA LYS A 339 -0.38 -10.96 9.92
C LYS A 339 0.18 -9.69 9.23
N SER A 340 0.50 -8.67 10.03
CA SER A 340 0.77 -7.26 9.66
C SER A 340 1.64 -6.97 8.42
N GLN A 341 2.35 -7.96 7.89
CA GLN A 341 3.18 -7.87 6.70
C GLN A 341 2.37 -7.97 5.39
N VAL A 342 1.31 -8.77 5.35
CA VAL A 342 0.48 -9.02 4.14
C VAL A 342 -0.35 -7.77 3.79
N ASP A 343 -0.89 -7.05 4.77
CA ASP A 343 -1.63 -5.80 4.57
C ASP A 343 -0.81 -4.68 3.91
N ARG A 344 0.52 -4.71 4.07
CA ARG A 344 1.43 -3.74 3.42
C ARG A 344 1.64 -3.99 1.94
N LEU A 345 1.33 -5.19 1.46
CA LEU A 345 1.45 -5.58 0.05
C LEU A 345 0.13 -5.45 -0.70
N ARG A 346 -0.98 -5.19 0.01
CA ARG A 346 -2.30 -5.00 -0.59
C ARG A 346 -2.79 -3.56 -0.49
N ARG A 347 -3.67 -3.21 -1.41
CA ARG A 347 -4.30 -1.90 -1.55
C ARG A 347 -5.82 -2.02 -1.60
N HIS A 348 -6.49 -1.17 -0.84
CA HIS A 348 -7.93 -0.98 -0.92
C HIS A 348 -8.26 -0.15 -2.14
N TYR A 349 -9.19 -0.64 -2.93
CA TYR A 349 -9.69 0.01 -4.12
C TYR A 349 -11.22 -0.08 -4.13
N ILE A 350 -11.81 0.84 -4.89
CA ILE A 350 -13.22 0.85 -5.26
C ILE A 350 -13.30 0.79 -6.80
N THR A 351 -14.45 0.40 -7.33
CA THR A 351 -14.61 0.20 -8.77
C THR A 351 -14.80 1.55 -9.47
N ASP A 352 -15.77 2.35 -9.02
CA ASP A 352 -16.08 3.66 -9.57
C ASP A 352 -15.89 4.75 -8.51
N CYS A 353 -14.92 5.64 -8.75
CA CYS A 353 -14.63 6.74 -7.84
C CYS A 353 -15.74 7.80 -7.79
N ASN A 354 -16.69 7.82 -8.73
CA ASN A 354 -17.79 8.77 -8.76
C ASN A 354 -19.05 8.28 -8.03
N ARG A 355 -19.05 7.04 -7.53
CA ARG A 355 -20.20 6.44 -6.85
C ARG A 355 -20.04 6.53 -5.34
N GLU A 356 -20.82 7.41 -4.72
CA GLU A 356 -20.83 7.65 -3.26
C GLU A 356 -20.95 6.35 -2.43
N VAL A 357 -21.82 5.42 -2.86
CA VAL A 357 -22.06 4.14 -2.17
C VAL A 357 -20.78 3.32 -2.00
N GLU A 358 -19.85 3.40 -2.95
CA GLU A 358 -18.64 2.58 -2.93
C GLU A 358 -17.65 3.02 -1.85
N TYR A 359 -17.82 4.21 -1.25
CA TYR A 359 -16.97 4.69 -0.18
C TYR A 359 -17.39 4.20 1.21
N HIS A 360 -18.61 3.67 1.38
CA HIS A 360 -19.14 3.27 2.70
C HIS A 360 -19.82 1.91 2.72
N ASP A 361 -20.07 1.28 1.56
CA ASP A 361 -20.55 -0.09 1.47
C ASP A 361 -19.42 -1.04 1.07
N SER A 362 -19.01 -1.88 2.03
CA SER A 362 -17.86 -2.78 1.91
C SER A 362 -18.01 -3.84 0.82
N ARG A 363 -19.21 -4.08 0.30
CA ARG A 363 -19.44 -4.97 -0.86
C ARG A 363 -18.76 -4.48 -2.14
N TRP A 364 -18.45 -3.20 -2.21
CA TRP A 364 -17.77 -2.58 -3.36
C TRP A 364 -16.26 -2.46 -3.17
N TRP A 365 -15.74 -2.82 -2.00
CA TRP A 365 -14.33 -2.70 -1.69
C TRP A 365 -13.58 -3.93 -2.16
N LYS A 366 -12.47 -3.71 -2.85
CA LYS A 366 -11.60 -4.79 -3.27
C LYS A 366 -10.18 -4.55 -2.78
N LEU A 367 -9.66 -5.55 -2.07
CA LEU A 367 -8.30 -5.59 -1.59
C LEU A 367 -7.44 -6.31 -2.64
N SER A 368 -6.46 -5.64 -3.23
CA SER A 368 -5.62 -6.20 -4.30
C SER A 368 -4.15 -5.95 -4.07
N VAL A 369 -3.31 -6.90 -4.46
CA VAL A 369 -1.88 -6.65 -4.70
C VAL A 369 -1.76 -5.83 -5.97
N ASP A 370 -1.01 -4.74 -5.91
CA ASP A 370 -0.87 -3.80 -7.02
C ASP A 370 0.57 -3.40 -7.35
N SER A 371 1.54 -3.87 -6.56
CA SER A 371 2.94 -3.84 -6.97
C SER A 371 3.18 -4.90 -8.04
N GLY A 372 3.66 -4.46 -9.20
CA GLY A 372 4.09 -5.36 -10.28
C GLY A 372 5.22 -6.28 -9.85
N TYR A 373 6.13 -5.82 -8.99
CA TYR A 373 7.19 -6.66 -8.41
C TYR A 373 6.60 -7.79 -7.58
N VAL A 374 5.66 -7.48 -6.67
CA VAL A 374 5.05 -8.50 -5.82
C VAL A 374 4.25 -9.50 -6.68
N LEU A 375 3.51 -9.01 -7.67
CA LEU A 375 2.78 -9.86 -8.61
C LEU A 375 3.71 -10.77 -9.42
N SER A 376 4.88 -10.32 -9.86
CA SER A 376 5.82 -11.17 -10.60
C SER A 376 6.41 -12.28 -9.72
N GLN A 377 6.70 -11.97 -8.46
CA GLN A 377 7.17 -12.97 -7.50
C GLN A 377 6.09 -14.01 -7.17
N LEU A 378 4.85 -13.58 -6.98
CA LEU A 378 3.73 -14.46 -6.65
C LEU A 378 3.16 -15.20 -7.85
N GLY A 379 3.24 -14.63 -9.06
CA GLY A 379 2.74 -15.23 -10.30
C GLY A 379 3.39 -16.57 -10.65
N ARG A 380 4.50 -16.91 -9.99
CA ARG A 380 5.12 -18.24 -10.04
C ARG A 380 4.37 -19.30 -9.23
N LYS A 381 3.57 -18.89 -8.24
CA LYS A 381 2.86 -19.75 -7.28
C LYS A 381 1.34 -19.80 -7.52
N ILE A 382 0.79 -18.80 -8.21
CA ILE A 382 -0.66 -18.63 -8.44
C ILE A 382 -1.10 -19.32 -9.73
N ASP A 383 -2.31 -19.89 -9.74
CA ASP A 383 -2.90 -20.52 -10.92
C ASP A 383 -3.32 -19.50 -12.01
N THR A 384 -3.51 -19.99 -13.23
CA THR A 384 -3.84 -19.15 -14.39
C THR A 384 -5.20 -18.44 -14.27
N ASP A 385 -6.20 -19.09 -13.67
CA ASP A 385 -7.56 -18.53 -13.55
C ASP A 385 -7.55 -17.34 -12.59
N LYS A 386 -6.78 -17.44 -11.52
CA LYS A 386 -6.61 -16.36 -10.56
C LYS A 386 -5.84 -15.19 -11.14
N GLN A 387 -4.81 -15.44 -11.95
CA GLN A 387 -4.11 -14.35 -12.67
C GLN A 387 -5.03 -13.64 -13.65
N LEU A 388 -5.94 -14.38 -14.30
CA LEU A 388 -6.96 -13.78 -15.16
C LEU A 388 -7.91 -12.88 -14.36
N GLU A 389 -8.27 -13.26 -13.14
CA GLU A 389 -9.06 -12.41 -12.24
C GLU A 389 -8.32 -11.11 -11.86
N VAL A 390 -7.04 -11.21 -11.47
CA VAL A 390 -6.19 -10.06 -11.16
C VAL A 390 -6.07 -9.13 -12.37
N TYR A 391 -5.86 -9.68 -13.57
CA TYR A 391 -5.81 -8.92 -14.82
C TYR A 391 -7.13 -8.19 -15.10
N LYS A 392 -8.27 -8.90 -15.07
CA LYS A 392 -9.60 -8.31 -15.32
C LYS A 392 -9.89 -7.18 -14.35
N TYR A 393 -9.49 -7.35 -13.09
CA TYR A 393 -9.65 -6.34 -12.06
C TYR A 393 -8.75 -5.13 -12.27
N ALA A 394 -7.46 -5.34 -12.54
CA ALA A 394 -6.52 -4.26 -12.83
C ALA A 394 -7.02 -3.41 -14.02
N LYS A 395 -7.62 -4.07 -15.01
CA LYS A 395 -8.28 -3.41 -16.15
C LYS A 395 -9.49 -2.58 -15.71
N SER A 396 -10.37 -3.11 -14.86
CA SER A 396 -11.61 -2.42 -14.48
C SER A 396 -11.37 -1.14 -13.67
N VAL A 397 -10.35 -1.14 -12.80
CA VAL A 397 -10.04 0.04 -11.96
C VAL A 397 -8.99 0.98 -12.57
N GLY A 398 -8.49 0.66 -13.77
CA GLY A 398 -7.44 1.45 -14.43
C GLY A 398 -6.12 1.44 -13.67
N ALA A 399 -5.75 0.32 -13.07
CA ALA A 399 -4.55 0.24 -12.25
C ALA A 399 -3.25 0.28 -13.06
N GLY A 400 -2.20 0.90 -12.53
CA GLY A 400 -0.90 1.02 -13.19
C GLY A 400 -0.22 -0.34 -13.44
N PHE A 401 -0.60 -1.38 -12.68
CA PHE A 401 -0.09 -2.74 -12.83
C PHE A 401 -0.84 -3.59 -13.87
N HIS A 402 -1.85 -3.05 -14.57
CA HIS A 402 -2.63 -3.81 -15.57
C HIS A 402 -1.75 -4.47 -16.64
N GLY A 403 -0.73 -3.75 -17.15
CA GLY A 403 0.21 -4.31 -18.12
C GLY A 403 1.02 -5.49 -17.57
N VAL A 404 1.51 -5.35 -16.33
CA VAL A 404 2.29 -6.40 -15.65
C VAL A 404 1.41 -7.62 -15.36
N ALA A 405 0.17 -7.41 -14.90
CA ALA A 405 -0.77 -8.50 -14.66
C ALA A 405 -1.05 -9.29 -15.95
N TYR A 406 -1.15 -8.61 -17.10
CA TYR A 406 -1.33 -9.28 -18.39
C TYR A 406 -0.11 -10.07 -18.84
N GLU A 407 1.07 -9.49 -18.67
CA GLU A 407 2.35 -10.13 -18.98
C GLU A 407 2.57 -11.40 -18.13
N GLN A 408 2.33 -11.32 -16.82
CA GLN A 408 2.41 -12.47 -15.92
C GLN A 408 1.39 -13.57 -16.28
N LEU A 409 0.16 -13.18 -16.65
CA LEU A 409 -0.87 -14.11 -17.13
C LEU A 409 -0.38 -14.91 -18.34
N LEU A 410 0.28 -14.25 -19.32
CA LEU A 410 0.83 -14.93 -20.48
C LEU A 410 1.94 -15.91 -20.07
N HIS A 411 2.90 -15.47 -19.26
CA HIS A 411 4.01 -16.32 -18.82
C HIS A 411 3.52 -17.56 -18.05
N ASN A 412 2.52 -17.38 -17.18
CA ASN A 412 1.92 -18.49 -16.44
C ASN A 412 1.13 -19.44 -17.36
N ALA A 413 0.37 -18.90 -18.31
CA ALA A 413 -0.35 -19.71 -19.30
C ALA A 413 0.62 -20.59 -20.11
N VAL A 414 1.76 -20.04 -20.54
CA VAL A 414 2.79 -20.81 -21.26
C VAL A 414 3.42 -21.87 -20.36
N ARG A 415 3.76 -21.54 -19.11
CA ARG A 415 4.28 -22.51 -18.12
C ARG A 415 3.33 -23.70 -17.94
N GLY A 416 2.02 -23.47 -17.92
CA GLY A 416 1.02 -24.53 -17.78
C GLY A 416 0.72 -25.31 -19.06
N ALA A 417 1.03 -24.76 -20.24
CA ALA A 417 0.59 -25.28 -21.53
C ALA A 417 1.13 -26.69 -21.84
N PHE A 418 2.42 -26.91 -21.57
CA PHE A 418 3.06 -28.19 -21.84
C PHE A 418 2.48 -29.33 -20.99
N VAL A 419 2.35 -29.11 -19.69
CA VAL A 419 1.78 -30.07 -18.73
C VAL A 419 0.31 -30.36 -19.05
N LYS A 420 -0.47 -29.33 -19.39
CA LYS A 420 -1.90 -29.47 -19.77
C LYS A 420 -2.10 -30.08 -21.16
N ARG A 421 -1.03 -30.31 -21.94
CA ARG A 421 -1.07 -30.74 -23.35
C ARG A 421 -1.96 -29.85 -24.23
N LYS A 422 -2.08 -28.57 -23.88
CA LYS A 422 -2.90 -27.57 -24.57
C LYS A 422 -2.03 -26.35 -24.88
N PRO A 423 -1.76 -26.02 -26.16
CA PRO A 423 -0.93 -24.87 -26.50
C PRO A 423 -1.61 -23.55 -26.10
N VAL A 424 -0.79 -22.53 -25.84
CA VAL A 424 -1.28 -21.15 -25.82
C VAL A 424 -1.41 -20.69 -27.27
N VAL A 425 -2.65 -20.37 -27.68
CA VAL A 425 -2.94 -19.91 -29.04
C VAL A 425 -3.04 -18.39 -29.04
N LEU A 426 -2.14 -17.73 -29.76
CA LEU A 426 -2.21 -16.29 -30.00
C LEU A 426 -2.74 -16.06 -31.42
N LYS A 427 -3.92 -15.44 -31.50
CA LYS A 427 -4.53 -15.06 -32.79
C LYS A 427 -3.92 -13.76 -33.28
N MET A 428 -3.57 -13.73 -34.56
CA MET A 428 -3.02 -12.55 -35.22
C MET A 428 -4.14 -11.67 -35.75
N ARG A 429 -3.80 -10.42 -36.09
CA ARG A 429 -4.74 -9.50 -36.74
C ARG A 429 -4.97 -9.93 -38.18
N GLU A 430 -6.17 -9.65 -38.69
CA GLU A 430 -6.47 -9.82 -40.10
C GLU A 430 -5.45 -9.08 -40.98
N GLY A 431 -5.02 -9.73 -42.08
CA GLY A 431 -3.95 -9.23 -42.95
C GLY A 431 -2.51 -9.53 -42.49
N SER A 432 -2.31 -10.15 -41.33
CA SER A 432 -0.97 -10.63 -40.91
C SER A 432 -0.52 -11.83 -41.76
N LYS A 433 0.81 -12.04 -41.87
CA LYS A 433 1.40 -13.23 -42.54
C LYS A 433 0.86 -14.55 -41.98
N TYR A 434 0.67 -14.61 -40.66
CA TYR A 434 0.13 -15.77 -39.96
C TYR A 434 -1.25 -15.46 -39.41
N GLU A 435 -2.14 -16.45 -39.37
CA GLU A 435 -3.46 -16.33 -38.72
C GLU A 435 -3.36 -16.53 -37.19
N LYS A 436 -2.44 -17.40 -36.75
CA LYS A 436 -2.19 -17.70 -35.34
C LYS A 436 -0.80 -18.28 -35.14
N ILE A 437 -0.32 -18.21 -33.91
CA ILE A 437 0.81 -19.00 -33.42
C ILE A 437 0.40 -19.84 -32.21
N GLU A 438 1.01 -21.00 -32.06
CA GLU A 438 0.78 -21.95 -30.98
C GLU A 438 2.06 -22.17 -30.18
N ILE A 439 2.03 -21.80 -28.91
CA ILE A 439 3.18 -21.90 -27.99
C ILE A 439 2.96 -23.09 -27.07
N ARG A 440 3.83 -24.09 -27.19
CA ARG A 440 3.87 -25.25 -26.30
C ARG A 440 5.30 -25.76 -26.20
N VAL A 441 6.01 -25.26 -25.20
CA VAL A 441 7.42 -25.61 -24.97
C VAL A 441 7.61 -26.37 -23.65
N PRO A 442 8.53 -27.34 -23.59
CA PRO A 442 8.86 -28.06 -22.35
C PRO A 442 9.54 -27.14 -21.32
N ASN A 443 10.33 -26.17 -21.78
CA ASN A 443 11.19 -25.37 -20.91
C ASN A 443 10.69 -23.92 -20.84
N VAL A 444 10.45 -23.42 -19.63
CA VAL A 444 10.06 -22.03 -19.38
C VAL A 444 11.03 -21.41 -18.37
N VAL A 445 11.85 -20.47 -18.82
CA VAL A 445 12.99 -19.91 -18.07
C VAL A 445 12.78 -18.41 -17.82
N CYS A 446 13.01 -17.98 -16.58
CA CYS A 446 13.04 -16.58 -16.17
C CYS A 446 14.46 -16.24 -15.70
N SER A 447 15.16 -15.36 -16.40
CA SER A 447 16.55 -15.01 -16.04
C SER A 447 16.95 -13.64 -16.57
N GLY A 448 18.08 -13.12 -16.09
CA GLY A 448 18.60 -11.81 -16.46
C GLY A 448 18.09 -10.71 -15.53
N GLU A 449 18.80 -10.46 -14.43
CA GLU A 449 18.44 -9.51 -13.37
C GLU A 449 18.63 -8.04 -13.77
N ASN A 450 19.36 -7.81 -14.87
CA ASN A 450 19.62 -6.49 -15.45
C ASN A 450 19.72 -6.58 -16.98
N GLU A 451 19.78 -5.44 -17.65
CA GLU A 451 19.79 -5.38 -19.12
C GLU A 451 20.97 -6.16 -19.75
N GLU A 452 22.19 -6.04 -19.22
CA GLU A 452 23.37 -6.75 -19.75
C GLU A 452 23.20 -8.28 -19.65
N SER A 453 22.76 -8.75 -18.49
CA SER A 453 22.51 -10.18 -18.26
C SER A 453 21.37 -10.71 -19.12
N CYS A 454 20.33 -9.92 -19.43
CA CYS A 454 19.27 -10.30 -20.36
C CYS A 454 19.83 -10.59 -21.77
N TYR A 455 20.69 -9.70 -22.29
CA TYR A 455 21.34 -9.93 -23.59
C TYR A 455 22.22 -11.19 -23.58
N ARG A 456 22.93 -11.45 -22.47
CA ARG A 456 23.73 -12.68 -22.31
C ARG A 456 22.87 -13.94 -22.28
N CYS A 457 21.69 -13.90 -21.64
CA CYS A 457 20.76 -15.04 -21.67
C CYS A 457 20.21 -15.30 -23.07
N LEU A 458 19.92 -14.25 -23.83
CA LEU A 458 19.43 -14.36 -25.20
C LEU A 458 20.46 -14.99 -26.15
N SER A 459 21.76 -14.73 -25.95
CA SER A 459 22.81 -15.31 -26.81
C SER A 459 23.06 -16.79 -26.56
N THR A 460 22.55 -17.34 -25.45
CA THR A 460 22.71 -18.76 -25.07
C THR A 460 21.38 -19.51 -24.98
N LEU A 461 20.32 -18.99 -25.61
CA LEU A 461 18.97 -19.56 -25.49
C LEU A 461 18.87 -20.92 -26.20
N GLU A 462 18.46 -21.94 -25.46
CA GLU A 462 18.26 -23.29 -26.00
C GLU A 462 17.00 -23.39 -26.89
N LYS A 463 16.98 -24.38 -27.78
CA LYS A 463 15.76 -24.73 -28.53
C LYS A 463 14.64 -25.15 -27.59
N ASP A 464 13.40 -25.04 -28.05
CA ASP A 464 12.20 -25.45 -27.31
C ASP A 464 12.09 -24.80 -25.92
N THR A 465 12.58 -23.56 -25.81
CA THR A 465 12.54 -22.76 -24.60
C THR A 465 11.67 -21.53 -24.80
N TYR A 466 10.86 -21.21 -23.80
CA TYR A 466 10.23 -19.90 -23.62
C TYR A 466 11.03 -19.16 -22.56
N TRP A 467 11.73 -18.12 -22.98
CA TRP A 467 12.49 -17.26 -22.10
C TRP A 467 11.78 -15.92 -21.92
N TYR A 468 11.80 -15.39 -20.70
CA TYR A 468 11.37 -14.03 -20.40
C TYR A 468 12.32 -13.42 -19.35
N PRO A 469 12.51 -12.09 -19.36
CA PRO A 469 13.48 -11.45 -18.48
C PRO A 469 13.01 -11.47 -17.02
N ASP A 470 13.93 -11.69 -16.08
CA ASP A 470 13.68 -11.41 -14.66
C ASP A 470 13.75 -9.89 -14.38
N TYR A 471 14.39 -9.13 -15.28
CA TYR A 471 14.42 -7.67 -15.27
C TYR A 471 13.16 -7.07 -15.92
N PRO A 472 12.22 -6.49 -15.13
CA PRO A 472 10.90 -6.05 -15.61
C PRO A 472 10.93 -4.81 -16.50
N PHE A 473 12.10 -4.17 -16.65
CA PHE A 473 12.26 -2.97 -17.47
C PHE A 473 13.14 -3.20 -18.70
N PHE A 474 13.34 -4.47 -19.07
CA PHE A 474 14.07 -4.82 -20.27
C PHE A 474 13.39 -4.16 -21.50
N PRO A 475 14.10 -3.32 -22.28
CA PRO A 475 13.45 -2.40 -23.21
C PRO A 475 12.97 -3.06 -24.51
N PHE A 476 13.45 -4.27 -24.82
CA PHE A 476 13.33 -4.84 -26.15
C PHE A 476 12.08 -5.73 -26.31
N ILE A 477 11.96 -6.75 -25.48
CA ILE A 477 10.97 -7.83 -25.62
C ILE A 477 10.56 -8.34 -24.24
N ASP A 478 9.35 -8.89 -24.16
CA ASP A 478 8.82 -9.45 -22.93
C ASP A 478 8.98 -10.98 -22.92
N ALA A 479 9.19 -11.63 -24.07
CA ALA A 479 9.64 -13.01 -24.16
C ALA A 479 10.24 -13.38 -25.53
N VAL A 480 10.98 -14.49 -25.57
CA VAL A 480 11.43 -15.18 -26.80
C VAL A 480 11.04 -16.64 -26.71
N THR A 481 10.53 -17.20 -27.81
CA THR A 481 10.29 -18.63 -27.88
C THR A 481 10.32 -19.18 -29.29
N THR A 482 10.49 -20.49 -29.41
CA THR A 482 10.21 -21.23 -30.65
C THR A 482 8.76 -21.71 -30.62
N CYS A 483 8.02 -21.51 -31.71
CA CYS A 483 6.60 -21.87 -31.77
C CYS A 483 6.15 -22.28 -33.17
N GLU A 484 4.99 -22.91 -33.25
CA GLU A 484 4.35 -23.24 -34.53
C GLU A 484 3.50 -22.06 -35.00
N ALA A 485 3.70 -21.63 -36.24
CA ALA A 485 2.95 -20.57 -36.88
C ALA A 485 2.13 -21.13 -38.05
N PHE A 486 0.88 -20.66 -38.15
CA PHE A 486 -0.07 -21.10 -39.15
C PHE A 486 -0.28 -19.98 -40.18
N PRO A 487 0.09 -20.18 -41.45
CA PRO A 487 -0.04 -19.15 -42.49
C PRO A 487 -1.49 -18.72 -42.73
N SER A 488 -1.70 -17.43 -42.98
CA SER A 488 -3.02 -16.91 -43.37
C SER A 488 -3.44 -17.43 -44.75
N LYS A 489 -4.67 -17.91 -44.89
CA LYS A 489 -5.22 -18.33 -46.20
C LYS A 489 -5.37 -17.10 -47.12
N GLY A 490 -4.50 -16.98 -48.12
CA GLY A 490 -4.58 -15.92 -49.15
C GLY A 490 -3.30 -15.10 -49.37
N GLY A 491 -2.20 -15.38 -48.66
CA GLY A 491 -0.93 -14.70 -48.84
C GLY A 491 0.05 -15.41 -49.77
N SER A 492 -0.35 -15.75 -51.00
CA SER A 492 0.61 -16.19 -52.02
C SER A 492 0.19 -15.63 -53.38
N GLY A 493 0.81 -14.52 -53.76
CA GLY A 493 0.85 -14.06 -55.15
C GLY A 493 1.83 -14.89 -55.97
N ASP A 494 1.68 -16.22 -55.93
CA ASP A 494 2.31 -17.11 -56.89
C ASP A 494 1.36 -18.25 -57.20
N GLU A 495 1.09 -18.39 -58.49
CA GLU A 495 0.14 -19.30 -59.09
C GLU A 495 0.52 -20.76 -58.82
N GLY A 496 -0.49 -21.55 -58.43
CA GLY A 496 -0.57 -22.95 -58.81
C GLY A 496 0.49 -23.88 -58.25
N GLN A 497 0.45 -24.17 -56.96
CA GLN A 497 0.76 -25.50 -56.44
C GLN A 497 0.14 -25.68 -55.05
N ASN A 498 -0.42 -26.87 -54.80
CA ASN A 498 -1.09 -27.30 -53.57
C ASN A 498 -0.35 -26.85 -52.29
N LEU A 499 -0.66 -25.66 -51.78
CA LEU A 499 -0.08 -25.14 -50.54
C LEU A 499 -0.68 -25.89 -49.36
N SER A 500 0.10 -26.83 -48.83
CA SER A 500 -0.23 -27.50 -47.58
C SER A 500 -0.47 -26.47 -46.48
N THR A 501 -1.57 -26.59 -45.77
CA THR A 501 -1.87 -25.94 -44.49
C THR A 501 -0.95 -26.41 -43.36
N LYS A 502 0.34 -26.66 -43.64
CA LYS A 502 1.33 -27.07 -42.64
C LYS A 502 1.73 -25.86 -41.81
N SER A 503 1.79 -26.05 -40.50
CA SER A 503 2.46 -25.10 -39.62
C SER A 503 3.95 -25.06 -39.96
N GLU A 504 4.56 -23.89 -39.77
CA GLU A 504 6.01 -23.72 -39.82
C GLU A 504 6.54 -23.36 -38.43
N THR A 505 7.74 -23.84 -38.09
CA THR A 505 8.40 -23.50 -36.83
C THR A 505 9.12 -22.16 -36.99
N ILE A 506 8.81 -21.20 -36.13
CA ILE A 506 9.43 -19.87 -36.13
C ILE A 506 10.05 -19.55 -34.76
N VAL A 507 10.91 -18.53 -34.72
CA VAL A 507 11.29 -17.85 -33.49
C VAL A 507 10.39 -16.62 -33.33
N ALA A 508 9.63 -16.58 -32.25
CA ALA A 508 8.76 -15.46 -31.92
C ALA A 508 9.41 -14.57 -30.84
N TYR A 509 9.54 -13.30 -31.17
CA TYR A 509 9.83 -12.22 -30.22
C TYR A 509 8.50 -11.63 -29.76
N ILE A 510 8.17 -11.83 -28.50
CA ILE A 510 6.86 -11.48 -27.95
C ILE A 510 6.99 -10.18 -27.16
N GLN A 511 6.10 -9.25 -27.46
CA GLN A 511 5.93 -8.04 -26.67
C GLN A 511 4.48 -7.88 -26.26
N VAL A 512 4.25 -7.83 -24.96
CA VAL A 512 2.97 -7.69 -24.31
C VAL A 512 2.65 -6.19 -24.17
N THR A 513 1.40 -5.86 -24.48
CA THR A 513 0.90 -4.50 -24.32
C THR A 513 -0.59 -4.50 -24.08
N ILE A 514 -1.03 -3.57 -23.25
CA ILE A 514 -2.44 -3.25 -23.04
C ILE A 514 -2.90 -2.11 -23.97
N ARG A 515 -1.98 -1.53 -24.75
CA ARG A 515 -2.29 -0.49 -25.74
C ARG A 515 -2.76 -1.14 -27.04
N SER A 516 -3.65 -0.47 -27.76
CA SER A 516 -4.13 -0.89 -29.08
C SER A 516 -3.02 -0.92 -30.14
N GLN A 517 -1.93 -0.16 -29.96
CA GLN A 517 -0.75 -0.16 -30.83
C GLN A 517 0.53 0.03 -30.01
N LYS A 518 1.61 -0.61 -30.46
CA LYS A 518 2.98 -0.42 -29.96
C LYS A 518 3.89 -0.37 -31.18
N THR A 519 4.65 0.71 -31.31
CA THR A 519 5.66 0.85 -32.36
C THR A 519 6.97 0.27 -31.83
N PHE A 520 7.58 -0.60 -32.63
CA PHE A 520 8.96 -0.99 -32.41
C PHE A 520 9.83 0.24 -32.71
N LYS A 521 10.83 0.50 -31.88
CA LYS A 521 11.95 1.30 -32.37
C LYS A 521 12.70 0.41 -33.35
N GLU A 522 12.67 0.77 -34.63
CA GLU A 522 13.65 0.25 -35.58
C GLU A 522 15.03 0.55 -34.99
N LYS A 523 15.85 -0.49 -34.83
CA LYS A 523 17.26 -0.36 -34.49
C LYS A 523 18.07 -0.76 -35.70
#